data_AF-A0A154QFK0-F1
#
_entry.id   AF-A0A154QFK0-F1
#
_cell.length_a   1.000
_cell.length_b   1.000
_cell.length_c   1.000
_cell.angle_alpha   90.00
_cell.angle_beta   90.00
_cell.angle_gamma   90.00
#
_symmetry.space_group_name_H-M   'P 1'
#
loop_
_entity.id
_entity.type
_entity.pdbx_description
1 polymer ?
#
loop_
_entity_poly.entity_id
_entity_poly.type
_entity_poly.pdbx_seq_one_letter_code
_entity_poly.pdbx_strand_id
1 'polypeptide(L)'
;MKIVLRQEFPLGRFHATPWRVNPYDDPHGEWPPSPWRLVRAVTARWYQWAREAVEEPDVAQLETLQTALCKSTYAFHLPPGSRKGTPLRQYHPTEFAMDPPNWRDVGVFARTPKVPKKGKKGQQGEKELSEDEKKIEKQVKEQKIKKLSLEIADGGRWTIEVKALKQAARDDANIKRLEQILGKPAEDWQRIADAGRRSYGTSLVQDNYWCVPPGEPVWWFIEGCEWTDDLRELLGLCLERMTYFGRAETLTRIRVANESTSVPQANCTLADKRGAGAAPVLSPLATATREDIERTTDNPEAVRRTVPMGARWLYTVRPSRPAARERRRVTAHRQGCFLLQFAIGWNVQPDQRAIVRLTSRFRGATIRELLRLKSGDNEMTWSRASRELREAVTAMTGKTVDGNPLVGPRRHAEFFAWCEDRKPTRLLVWRGARSFDADEQDAILRAAMRDVSLASTVDGLDEWKVRLIALDQDVAVPPGFDSHPSTTWESVTPFVPARYHLRGGKEREGESVVNQIRRELLQRGIEQDVEVDFFGPPQWVSVHVPRRQVKKRVLVGDRRGQMLQLRFSSPVHGPIRLGHSSTFGLGLFRPIRE
;
A
#
# COMPACT_ATOMS: atom_id res chain seq x y z
N MET A 1 13.95 37.87 -33.05
CA MET A 1 12.59 37.28 -33.01
C MET A 1 12.38 36.56 -31.68
N LYS A 2 11.14 36.51 -31.18
CA LYS A 2 10.77 35.83 -29.94
C LYS A 2 9.97 34.57 -30.24
N ILE A 3 10.49 33.43 -29.82
CA ILE A 3 9.82 32.12 -29.89
C ILE A 3 9.22 31.81 -28.52
N VAL A 4 7.96 31.41 -28.50
CA VAL A 4 7.26 31.01 -27.27
C VAL A 4 6.93 29.54 -27.36
N LEU A 5 7.37 28.74 -26.37
CA LEU A 5 7.00 27.33 -26.28
C LEU A 5 6.02 27.09 -25.14
N ARG A 6 5.04 26.23 -25.39
CA ARG A 6 4.12 25.69 -24.39
C ARG A 6 4.52 24.25 -24.09
N GLN A 7 4.87 23.98 -22.84
CA GLN A 7 5.22 22.66 -22.35
C GLN A 7 4.18 22.14 -21.37
N GLU A 8 3.55 21.02 -21.70
CA GLU A 8 2.57 20.34 -20.86
C GLU A 8 3.12 19.04 -20.29
N PHE A 9 2.58 18.65 -19.12
CA PHE A 9 2.89 17.39 -18.46
C PHE A 9 1.59 16.60 -18.27
N PRO A 10 1.24 15.67 -19.17
CA PRO A 10 -0.04 14.94 -19.10
C PRO A 10 -0.25 14.20 -17.78
N LEU A 11 0.82 13.72 -17.14
CA LEU A 11 0.78 13.05 -15.82
C LEU A 11 1.01 14.01 -14.64
N GLY A 12 1.18 15.31 -14.90
CA GLY A 12 1.40 16.34 -13.88
C GLY A 12 2.71 16.17 -13.12
N ARG A 13 3.73 15.55 -13.71
CA ARG A 13 5.05 15.33 -13.09
C ARG A 13 6.20 15.70 -14.02
N PHE A 14 7.23 16.33 -13.45
CA PHE A 14 8.50 16.64 -14.11
C PHE A 14 9.66 16.05 -13.31
N HIS A 15 10.36 15.09 -13.91
CA HIS A 15 11.52 14.38 -13.36
C HIS A 15 12.75 14.73 -14.21
N ALA A 16 13.69 15.50 -13.65
CA ALA A 16 14.95 15.80 -14.30
C ALA A 16 16.07 15.90 -13.27
N THR A 17 17.18 15.25 -13.57
CA THR A 17 18.38 15.23 -12.71
C THR A 17 19.38 16.25 -13.24
N PRO A 18 19.82 17.23 -12.42
CA PRO A 18 20.85 18.18 -12.83
C PRO A 18 22.15 17.49 -13.24
N TRP A 19 22.95 18.18 -14.05
CA TRP A 19 24.22 17.66 -14.52
C TRP A 19 25.14 17.25 -13.35
N ARG A 20 25.75 16.07 -13.47
CA ARG A 20 26.69 15.49 -12.48
C ARG A 20 26.11 15.39 -11.06
N VAL A 21 24.79 15.39 -10.92
CA VAL A 21 24.16 15.05 -9.66
C VAL A 21 23.64 13.63 -9.76
N ASN A 22 23.98 12.81 -8.78
CA ASN A 22 23.42 11.47 -8.69
C ASN A 22 21.90 11.61 -8.52
N PRO A 23 21.06 10.90 -9.30
CA PRO A 23 19.62 10.91 -9.11
C PRO A 23 19.19 10.65 -7.65
N TYR A 24 20.01 9.93 -6.88
CA TYR A 24 19.78 9.62 -5.47
C TYR A 24 20.11 10.76 -4.50
N ASP A 25 21.00 11.68 -4.87
CA ASP A 25 21.57 12.71 -3.98
C ASP A 25 20.93 14.09 -4.18
N ASP A 26 20.12 14.30 -5.23
CA ASP A 26 19.43 15.57 -5.45
C ASP A 26 18.00 15.57 -4.89
N PRO A 27 17.75 16.12 -3.70
CA PRO A 27 16.39 16.24 -3.22
C PRO A 27 15.58 17.25 -4.05
N HIS A 28 16.18 18.16 -4.82
CA HIS A 28 15.46 19.30 -5.41
C HIS A 28 14.98 19.06 -6.84
N GLY A 29 15.71 18.25 -7.62
CA GLY A 29 15.49 18.13 -9.05
C GLY A 29 15.75 19.44 -9.79
N GLU A 30 15.82 19.36 -11.12
CA GLU A 30 15.92 20.54 -11.97
C GLU A 30 14.57 21.28 -12.01
N TRP A 31 14.53 22.58 -11.68
CA TRP A 31 13.35 23.45 -11.87
C TRP A 31 13.73 24.94 -11.77
N PRO A 32 13.45 25.79 -12.78
CA PRO A 32 12.81 25.48 -14.06
C PRO A 32 13.61 24.47 -14.91
N PRO A 33 13.02 23.90 -15.96
CA PRO A 33 13.75 22.99 -16.83
C PRO A 33 14.89 23.71 -17.58
N SER A 34 15.99 23.00 -17.81
CA SER A 34 17.25 23.55 -18.33
C SER A 34 17.18 23.88 -19.82
N PRO A 35 17.56 25.10 -20.23
CA PRO A 35 17.82 25.42 -21.63
C PRO A 35 18.90 24.55 -22.27
N TRP A 36 19.97 24.21 -21.55
CA TRP A 36 21.01 23.29 -22.06
C TRP A 36 20.42 21.91 -22.41
N ARG A 37 19.54 21.39 -21.55
CA ARG A 37 18.82 20.14 -21.82
C ARG A 37 17.90 20.27 -23.04
N LEU A 38 17.24 21.42 -23.22
CA LEU A 38 16.43 21.69 -24.41
C LEU A 38 17.26 21.61 -25.69
N VAL A 39 18.42 22.28 -25.75
CA VAL A 39 19.30 22.24 -26.94
C VAL A 39 19.72 20.82 -27.30
N ARG A 40 20.13 20.03 -26.29
CA ARG A 40 20.52 18.62 -26.49
C ARG A 40 19.34 17.75 -26.91
N ALA A 41 18.16 17.96 -26.31
CA ALA A 41 16.96 17.21 -26.64
C ALA A 41 16.48 17.52 -28.06
N VAL A 42 16.49 18.80 -28.47
CA VAL A 42 16.18 19.23 -29.84
C VAL A 42 17.18 18.61 -30.83
N THR A 43 18.48 18.65 -30.54
CA THR A 43 19.52 18.01 -31.37
C THR A 43 19.24 16.50 -31.55
N ALA A 44 18.94 15.79 -30.46
CA ALA A 44 18.60 14.37 -30.55
C ALA A 44 17.32 14.11 -31.37
N ARG A 45 16.32 15.00 -31.28
CA ARG A 45 15.09 14.90 -32.09
C ARG A 45 15.28 15.31 -33.54
N TRP A 46 16.24 16.19 -33.83
CA TRP A 46 16.61 16.54 -35.21
C TRP A 46 17.14 15.31 -35.94
N TYR A 47 18.05 14.54 -35.33
CA TYR A 47 18.53 13.28 -35.94
C TYR A 47 17.41 12.24 -36.12
N GLN A 48 16.39 12.25 -35.25
CA GLN A 48 15.22 11.42 -35.48
C GLN A 48 14.42 11.90 -36.69
N TRP A 49 14.12 13.20 -36.77
CA TRP A 49 13.43 13.80 -37.89
C TRP A 49 14.18 13.59 -39.22
N ALA A 50 15.50 13.76 -39.23
CA ALA A 50 16.34 13.57 -40.41
C ALA A 50 16.25 12.14 -40.98
N ARG A 51 16.06 11.11 -40.13
CA ARG A 51 15.83 9.72 -40.57
C ARG A 51 14.42 9.48 -41.12
N GLU A 52 13.47 10.35 -40.80
CA GLU A 52 12.07 10.27 -41.24
C GLU A 52 11.80 11.16 -42.45
N ALA A 53 12.71 12.09 -42.78
CA ALA A 53 12.60 12.98 -43.92
C ALA A 53 12.76 12.22 -45.24
N VAL A 54 12.05 12.68 -46.28
CA VAL A 54 12.10 12.08 -47.62
C VAL A 54 13.47 12.29 -48.28
N GLU A 55 14.04 13.47 -48.07
CA GLU A 55 15.39 13.84 -48.49
C GLU A 55 16.27 14.06 -47.26
N GLU A 56 17.53 13.66 -47.36
CA GLU A 56 18.49 13.82 -46.26
C GLU A 56 18.76 15.32 -46.02
N PRO A 57 18.40 15.87 -44.85
CA PRO A 57 18.54 17.28 -44.58
C PRO A 57 20.01 17.66 -44.32
N ASP A 58 20.38 18.87 -44.72
CA ASP A 58 21.73 19.39 -44.50
C ASP A 58 21.99 19.61 -43.00
N VAL A 59 23.10 19.03 -42.51
CA VAL A 59 23.57 19.18 -41.12
C VAL A 59 23.85 20.65 -40.77
N ALA A 60 24.14 21.52 -41.75
CA ALA A 60 24.28 22.96 -41.51
C ALA A 60 22.99 23.59 -40.95
N GLN A 61 21.81 23.04 -41.26
CA GLN A 61 20.55 23.48 -40.67
C GLN A 61 20.49 23.19 -39.17
N LEU A 62 21.01 22.03 -38.73
CA LEU A 62 21.13 21.69 -37.31
C LEU A 62 22.07 22.67 -36.59
N GLU A 63 23.23 22.98 -37.18
CA GLU A 63 24.19 23.92 -36.59
C GLU A 63 23.62 25.33 -36.46
N THR A 64 22.84 25.76 -37.44
CA THR A 64 22.15 27.05 -37.41
C THR A 64 21.07 27.06 -36.31
N LEU A 65 20.29 25.97 -36.17
CA LEU A 65 19.29 25.82 -35.11
C LEU A 65 19.93 25.79 -33.71
N GLN A 66 21.03 25.06 -33.55
CA GLN A 66 21.82 25.03 -32.31
C GLN A 66 22.36 26.42 -31.98
N THR A 67 22.90 27.14 -32.96
CA THR A 67 23.39 28.51 -32.79
C THR A 67 22.28 29.46 -32.34
N ALA A 68 21.10 29.38 -32.96
CA ALA A 68 19.95 30.19 -32.57
C ALA A 68 19.50 29.90 -31.12
N LEU A 69 19.45 28.63 -30.71
CA LEU A 69 19.15 28.24 -29.33
C LEU A 69 20.25 28.70 -28.35
N CYS A 70 21.53 28.57 -28.70
CA CYS A 70 22.65 28.92 -27.83
C CYS A 70 22.81 30.42 -27.62
N LYS A 71 22.58 31.23 -28.66
CA LYS A 71 22.64 32.71 -28.59
C LYS A 71 21.36 33.36 -28.04
N SER A 72 20.31 32.57 -27.78
CA SER A 72 19.06 33.09 -27.24
C SER A 72 19.12 33.36 -25.74
N THR A 73 18.33 34.34 -25.31
CA THR A 73 17.96 34.53 -23.91
C THR A 73 16.74 33.70 -23.57
N TYR A 74 16.62 33.32 -22.29
CA TYR A 74 15.55 32.44 -21.80
C TYR A 74 14.84 33.07 -20.60
N ALA A 75 13.52 33.05 -20.64
CA ALA A 75 12.65 33.32 -19.51
C ALA A 75 11.51 32.30 -19.47
N PHE A 76 10.81 32.23 -18.34
CA PHE A 76 9.78 31.23 -18.10
C PHE A 76 8.53 31.85 -17.48
N HIS A 77 7.39 31.21 -17.77
CA HIS A 77 6.24 31.26 -16.88
C HIS A 77 6.09 29.87 -16.24
N LEU A 78 6.42 29.77 -14.96
CA LEU A 78 6.23 28.56 -14.17
C LEU A 78 4.84 28.57 -13.54
N PRO A 79 4.04 27.50 -13.66
CA PRO A 79 2.74 27.42 -13.02
C PRO A 79 2.85 27.69 -11.51
N PRO A 80 2.12 28.67 -10.95
CA PRO A 80 2.21 29.01 -9.52
C PRO A 80 1.89 27.84 -8.59
N GLY A 81 1.05 26.90 -9.04
CA GLY A 81 0.72 25.68 -8.31
C GLY A 81 1.79 24.57 -8.37
N SER A 82 2.88 24.77 -9.11
CA SER A 82 3.98 23.80 -9.20
C SER A 82 4.65 23.60 -7.85
N ARG A 83 4.76 22.34 -7.43
CA ARG A 83 5.31 21.99 -6.13
C ARG A 83 6.27 20.83 -6.23
N LYS A 84 7.24 20.80 -5.34
CA LYS A 84 8.10 19.64 -5.18
C LYS A 84 7.25 18.45 -4.71
N GLY A 85 7.38 17.31 -5.37
CA GLY A 85 6.76 16.06 -4.95
C GLY A 85 7.38 15.54 -3.65
N THR A 86 6.63 14.74 -2.90
CA THR A 86 7.21 13.97 -1.79
C THR A 86 8.06 12.87 -2.41
N PRO A 87 9.38 12.80 -2.10
CA PRO A 87 10.25 11.78 -2.67
C PRO A 87 9.71 10.40 -2.34
N LEU A 88 9.47 9.58 -3.36
CA LEU A 88 9.13 8.18 -3.17
C LEU A 88 10.44 7.39 -3.11
N ARG A 89 10.52 6.43 -2.19
CA ARG A 89 11.63 5.48 -2.13
C ARG A 89 11.13 4.15 -2.68
N GLN A 90 11.71 3.69 -3.77
CA GLN A 90 11.35 2.44 -4.43
C GLN A 90 12.57 1.54 -4.54
N TYR A 91 12.41 0.25 -4.26
CA TYR A 91 13.46 -0.71 -4.52
C TYR A 91 13.49 -1.03 -6.01
N HIS A 92 14.59 -0.71 -6.68
CA HIS A 92 14.82 -1.14 -8.05
C HIS A 92 15.73 -2.35 -8.05
N PRO A 93 15.46 -3.37 -8.89
CA PRO A 93 16.37 -4.48 -9.09
C PRO A 93 17.67 -3.96 -9.68
N THR A 94 18.78 -4.33 -9.07
CA THR A 94 20.16 -4.15 -9.53
C THR A 94 20.80 -5.52 -9.67
N GLU A 95 21.90 -5.62 -10.45
CA GLU A 95 22.75 -6.82 -10.57
C GLU A 95 21.99 -8.15 -10.54
N PHE A 96 21.64 -8.66 -11.72
CA PHE A 96 21.04 -9.98 -11.84
C PHE A 96 22.09 -11.06 -11.61
N ALA A 97 21.97 -11.80 -10.51
CA ALA A 97 22.84 -12.91 -10.17
C ALA A 97 22.04 -14.22 -10.13
N MET A 98 22.71 -15.33 -10.37
CA MET A 98 22.13 -16.65 -10.10
C MET A 98 22.39 -16.98 -8.64
N ASP A 99 21.35 -17.01 -7.80
CA ASP A 99 21.50 -17.51 -6.43
C ASP A 99 21.55 -19.04 -6.47
N PRO A 100 22.66 -19.67 -6.01
CA PRO A 100 22.64 -21.10 -5.75
C PRO A 100 21.65 -21.39 -4.60
N PRO A 101 20.91 -22.51 -4.63
CA PRO A 101 19.96 -22.84 -3.57
C PRO A 101 20.62 -22.87 -2.19
N ASN A 102 19.87 -22.48 -1.17
CA ASN A 102 20.33 -22.50 0.22
C ASN A 102 20.71 -23.94 0.59
N TRP A 103 22.01 -24.19 0.66
CA TRP A 103 22.61 -25.52 0.84
C TRP A 103 22.18 -26.25 2.12
N ARG A 104 21.51 -25.54 3.04
CA ARG A 104 20.99 -26.06 4.31
C ARG A 104 19.72 -26.91 4.16
N ASP A 105 19.08 -26.89 2.99
CA ASP A 105 17.81 -27.60 2.78
C ASP A 105 17.98 -28.97 2.09
N VAL A 106 19.06 -29.20 1.32
CA VAL A 106 19.37 -30.51 0.71
C VAL A 106 20.89 -30.71 0.62
N GLY A 107 21.44 -31.58 1.47
CA GLY A 107 22.85 -31.97 1.42
C GLY A 107 22.98 -33.30 0.68
N VAL A 108 23.43 -33.27 -0.57
CA VAL A 108 23.83 -34.47 -1.32
C VAL A 108 25.34 -34.63 -1.24
N PHE A 109 25.78 -35.80 -0.81
CA PHE A 109 27.17 -36.12 -0.50
C PHE A 109 27.59 -37.33 -1.34
N ALA A 110 28.55 -37.19 -2.26
CA ALA A 110 28.99 -38.26 -3.15
C ALA A 110 30.46 -38.65 -2.92
N ARG A 111 30.75 -39.96 -2.74
CA ARG A 111 32.11 -40.50 -2.61
C ARG A 111 32.41 -41.50 -3.73
N THR A 112 33.61 -41.41 -4.31
CA THR A 112 34.15 -42.43 -5.22
C THR A 112 35.08 -43.36 -4.44
N PRO A 113 34.85 -44.70 -4.38
CA PRO A 113 35.76 -45.63 -3.72
C PRO A 113 36.98 -45.91 -4.61
N LYS A 114 38.15 -46.06 -3.99
CA LYS A 114 39.33 -46.67 -4.63
C LYS A 114 39.09 -48.18 -4.70
N VAL A 115 38.62 -48.68 -5.84
CA VAL A 115 38.41 -50.12 -6.08
C VAL A 115 39.75 -50.85 -6.15
N PRO A 116 39.97 -51.97 -5.42
CA PRO A 116 41.00 -52.95 -5.78
C PRO A 116 40.51 -53.76 -7.00
N LYS A 117 41.36 -53.91 -8.02
CA LYS A 117 41.03 -54.59 -9.28
C LYS A 117 40.64 -56.07 -9.09
N LYS A 118 39.53 -56.42 -9.77
CA LYS A 118 39.11 -57.73 -10.32
C LYS A 118 38.86 -58.91 -9.35
N GLY A 119 37.59 -59.33 -9.32
CA GLY A 119 37.11 -60.69 -9.02
C GLY A 119 35.79 -60.95 -9.77
N LYS A 120 35.54 -62.20 -10.19
CA LYS A 120 34.67 -62.60 -11.32
C LYS A 120 33.15 -62.39 -11.17
N LYS A 121 32.50 -62.33 -12.35
CA LYS A 121 31.06 -62.26 -12.63
C LYS A 121 30.23 -63.34 -11.92
N GLY A 122 29.07 -62.92 -11.42
CA GLY A 122 27.87 -63.77 -11.32
C GLY A 122 27.35 -63.96 -9.91
N GLN A 123 26.55 -62.99 -9.42
CA GLN A 123 25.34 -63.19 -8.59
C GLN A 123 24.81 -61.79 -8.20
N GLN A 124 23.58 -61.48 -8.62
CA GLN A 124 22.78 -60.41 -8.00
C GLN A 124 22.32 -60.90 -6.63
N GLY A 125 23.20 -60.78 -5.64
CA GLY A 125 22.83 -60.73 -4.23
C GLY A 125 22.92 -59.27 -3.77
N GLU A 126 22.09 -58.89 -2.79
CA GLU A 126 22.33 -57.66 -2.02
C GLU A 126 23.83 -57.60 -1.69
N LYS A 127 24.51 -56.55 -2.18
CA LYS A 127 25.93 -56.36 -1.89
C LYS A 127 26.06 -56.26 -0.38
N GLU A 128 26.59 -57.30 0.27
CA GLU A 128 26.90 -57.23 1.68
C GLU A 128 27.83 -56.04 1.90
N LEU A 129 27.33 -55.08 2.69
CA LEU A 129 28.10 -53.91 3.11
C LEU A 129 29.40 -54.38 3.76
N SER A 130 30.53 -53.77 3.40
CA SER A 130 31.82 -54.03 4.04
C SER A 130 31.76 -53.71 5.55
N GLU A 131 32.67 -54.27 6.35
CA GLU A 131 32.76 -53.99 7.79
C GLU A 131 32.81 -52.48 8.10
N ASP A 132 33.52 -51.71 7.28
CA ASP A 132 33.60 -50.25 7.40
C ASP A 132 32.27 -49.56 7.04
N GLU A 133 31.53 -50.10 6.08
CA GLU A 133 30.23 -49.58 5.63
C GLU A 133 29.15 -49.82 6.68
N LYS A 134 29.12 -51.01 7.31
CA LYS A 134 28.23 -51.34 8.44
C LYS A 134 28.52 -50.45 9.66
N LYS A 135 29.79 -50.12 9.89
CA LYS A 135 30.22 -49.25 11.00
C LYS A 135 29.74 -47.80 10.81
N ILE A 136 29.86 -47.26 9.59
CA ILE A 136 29.37 -45.91 9.28
C ILE A 136 27.85 -45.85 9.38
N GLU A 137 27.13 -46.84 8.83
CA GLU A 137 25.67 -46.88 8.90
C GLU A 137 25.17 -46.91 10.36
N LYS A 138 25.83 -47.68 11.22
CA LYS A 138 25.53 -47.73 12.66
C LYS A 138 25.76 -46.38 13.35
N GLN A 139 26.91 -45.74 13.11
CA GLN A 139 27.25 -44.44 13.70
C GLN A 139 26.30 -43.31 13.26
N VAL A 140 25.79 -43.35 12.03
CA VAL A 140 24.84 -42.36 11.52
C VAL A 140 23.43 -42.60 12.07
N LYS A 141 22.99 -43.87 12.23
CA LYS A 141 21.70 -44.20 12.86
C LYS A 141 21.63 -43.76 14.34
N GLU A 142 22.74 -43.83 15.07
CA GLU A 142 22.83 -43.36 16.46
C GLU A 142 22.56 -41.84 16.61
N GLN A 143 22.69 -41.05 15.53
CA GLN A 143 22.45 -39.60 15.53
C GLN A 143 20.97 -39.18 15.34
N LYS A 144 20.00 -40.11 15.50
CA LYS A 144 18.55 -39.85 15.39
C LYS A 144 18.09 -39.26 14.05
N ILE A 145 18.78 -39.57 12.95
CA ILE A 145 18.40 -39.17 11.58
C ILE A 145 17.27 -40.08 11.09
N LYS A 146 16.13 -39.50 10.67
CA LYS A 146 14.88 -40.24 10.44
C LYS A 146 14.87 -41.12 9.20
N LYS A 147 15.62 -40.77 8.15
CA LYS A 147 15.71 -41.55 6.91
C LYS A 147 17.01 -41.20 6.18
N LEU A 148 17.79 -42.23 5.84
CA LEU A 148 18.98 -42.14 5.00
C LEU A 148 18.73 -43.08 3.82
N SER A 149 18.69 -42.56 2.59
CA SER A 149 18.63 -43.39 1.39
C SER A 149 20.04 -43.50 0.82
N LEU A 150 20.54 -44.73 0.75
CA LEU A 150 21.78 -45.12 0.09
C LEU A 150 21.43 -45.63 -1.30
N GLU A 151 21.76 -44.87 -2.33
CA GLU A 151 21.67 -45.35 -3.72
C GLU A 151 23.08 -45.58 -4.27
N ILE A 152 23.31 -46.81 -4.72
CA ILE A 152 24.51 -47.21 -5.45
C ILE A 152 24.21 -46.94 -6.93
N ALA A 153 24.79 -45.87 -7.48
CA ALA A 153 24.70 -45.62 -8.91
C ALA A 153 25.69 -46.51 -9.67
N ASP A 154 25.27 -47.02 -10.83
CA ASP A 154 26.10 -47.84 -11.70
C ASP A 154 27.38 -47.07 -12.09
N GLY A 155 28.52 -47.58 -11.61
CA GLY A 155 29.81 -46.87 -11.64
C GLY A 155 30.56 -46.87 -10.31
N GLY A 156 29.94 -47.39 -9.25
CA GLY A 156 30.60 -47.58 -7.96
C GLY A 156 30.68 -46.30 -7.11
N ARG A 157 30.01 -45.22 -7.50
CA ARG A 157 29.87 -44.02 -6.65
C ARG A 157 28.77 -44.24 -5.61
N TRP A 158 29.06 -43.79 -4.39
CA TRP A 158 28.07 -43.73 -3.31
C TRP A 158 27.43 -42.35 -3.35
N THR A 159 26.10 -42.31 -3.34
CA THR A 159 25.35 -41.06 -3.15
C THR A 159 24.55 -41.18 -1.85
N ILE A 160 24.89 -40.33 -0.87
CA ILE A 160 24.13 -40.23 0.37
C ILE A 160 23.20 -39.03 0.23
N GLU A 161 21.91 -39.31 0.18
CA GLU A 161 20.87 -38.27 0.13
C GLU A 161 20.22 -38.13 1.51
N VAL A 162 20.44 -36.99 2.18
CA VAL A 162 19.86 -36.68 3.50
C VAL A 162 18.63 -35.81 3.30
N LYS A 163 17.45 -36.44 3.14
CA LYS A 163 16.21 -35.71 2.78
C LYS A 163 15.60 -34.84 3.90
N ALA A 164 16.02 -34.96 5.15
CA ALA A 164 15.51 -34.09 6.22
C ALA A 164 16.35 -34.12 7.51
N LEU A 165 16.94 -32.98 7.88
CA LEU A 165 17.39 -32.71 9.25
C LEU A 165 16.25 -32.06 10.04
N LYS A 166 15.93 -32.59 11.24
CA LYS A 166 15.07 -31.86 12.20
C LYS A 166 15.72 -30.52 12.53
N GLN A 167 14.92 -29.51 12.91
CA GLN A 167 15.41 -28.15 13.20
C GLN A 167 16.55 -28.11 14.25
N ALA A 168 16.55 -29.02 15.23
CA ALA A 168 17.63 -29.16 16.23
C ALA A 168 18.92 -29.84 15.70
N ALA A 169 18.84 -30.55 14.56
CA ALA A 169 20.00 -31.16 13.89
C ALA A 169 20.62 -30.22 12.83
N ARG A 170 20.08 -29.01 12.66
CA ARG A 170 20.62 -27.93 11.80
C ARG A 170 21.70 -27.10 12.49
N ASP A 171 22.05 -27.45 13.73
CA ASP A 171 23.09 -26.80 14.49
C ASP A 171 24.48 -27.14 13.92
N ASP A 172 25.36 -26.14 13.77
CA ASP A 172 26.68 -26.26 13.12
C ASP A 172 27.55 -27.35 13.77
N ALA A 173 27.35 -27.59 15.07
CA ALA A 173 28.04 -28.64 15.83
C ALA A 173 27.67 -30.06 15.36
N ASN A 174 26.41 -30.30 14.98
CA ASN A 174 25.96 -31.61 14.49
C ASN A 174 26.43 -31.86 13.05
N ILE A 175 26.50 -30.80 12.24
CA ILE A 175 27.02 -30.85 10.87
C ILE A 175 28.52 -31.19 10.88
N LYS A 176 29.33 -30.53 11.72
CA LYS A 176 30.75 -30.87 11.89
C LYS A 176 30.99 -32.31 12.34
N ARG A 177 30.11 -32.86 13.18
CA ARG A 177 30.18 -34.27 13.61
C ARG A 177 29.88 -35.23 12.47
N LEU A 178 28.89 -34.92 11.63
CA LEU A 178 28.62 -35.68 10.41
C LEU A 178 29.79 -35.64 9.44
N GLU A 179 30.41 -34.46 9.24
CA GLU A 179 31.64 -34.31 8.45
C GLU A 179 32.82 -35.10 9.03
N GLN A 180 32.93 -35.23 10.36
CA GLN A 180 33.94 -36.07 10.99
C GLN A 180 33.70 -37.57 10.79
N ILE A 181 32.44 -38.02 10.82
CA ILE A 181 32.08 -39.42 10.62
C ILE A 181 32.24 -39.81 9.13
N LEU A 182 31.85 -38.92 8.22
CA LEU A 182 31.88 -39.16 6.77
C LEU A 182 33.24 -38.80 6.12
N GLY A 183 34.07 -38.01 6.81
CA GLY A 183 35.32 -37.44 6.32
C GLY A 183 35.16 -36.05 5.69
N LYS A 184 36.21 -35.21 5.74
CA LYS A 184 36.24 -33.93 5.01
C LYS A 184 36.16 -34.19 3.50
N PRO A 185 35.41 -33.37 2.72
CA PRO A 185 35.35 -33.53 1.28
C PRO A 185 36.76 -33.31 0.69
N ALA A 186 37.29 -34.33 0.02
CA ALA A 186 38.45 -34.18 -0.86
C ALA A 186 38.00 -33.49 -2.16
N GLU A 187 38.94 -33.05 -2.99
CA GLU A 187 38.69 -32.21 -4.19
C GLU A 187 37.69 -32.81 -5.21
N ASP A 188 37.38 -34.11 -5.14
CA ASP A 188 36.50 -34.83 -6.07
C ASP A 188 35.01 -34.89 -5.67
N TRP A 189 34.59 -34.18 -4.62
CA TRP A 189 33.19 -34.15 -4.19
C TRP A 189 32.39 -33.14 -5.04
N GLN A 190 31.59 -33.62 -6.01
CA GLN A 190 30.68 -32.76 -6.78
C GLN A 190 29.36 -32.54 -6.03
N ARG A 191 29.11 -31.29 -5.65
CA ARG A 191 27.87 -30.82 -5.02
C ARG A 191 26.81 -30.62 -6.10
N ILE A 192 25.84 -31.53 -6.19
CA ILE A 192 24.72 -31.39 -7.14
C ILE A 192 23.68 -30.47 -6.50
N ALA A 193 23.72 -29.18 -6.84
CA ALA A 193 22.66 -28.24 -6.52
C ALA A 193 21.65 -28.22 -7.67
N ASP A 194 20.36 -28.34 -7.37
CA ASP A 194 19.29 -28.13 -8.35
C ASP A 194 19.32 -26.69 -8.93
N ALA A 195 18.75 -26.54 -10.13
CA ALA A 195 18.74 -25.33 -10.95
C ALA A 195 18.53 -24.03 -10.14
N GLY A 196 19.54 -23.16 -10.14
CA GLY A 196 19.54 -21.90 -9.39
C GLY A 196 18.39 -20.97 -9.77
N ARG A 197 17.95 -20.15 -8.80
CA ARG A 197 16.94 -19.10 -9.03
C ARG A 197 17.68 -17.82 -9.41
N ARG A 198 17.24 -17.14 -10.48
CA ARG A 198 17.72 -15.77 -10.74
C ARG A 198 17.26 -14.87 -9.58
N SER A 199 18.20 -14.28 -8.88
CA SER A 199 17.97 -13.24 -7.89
C SER A 199 18.52 -11.91 -8.41
N TYR A 200 18.13 -10.83 -7.75
CA TYR A 200 18.63 -9.49 -8.04
C TYR A 200 18.93 -8.81 -6.71
N GLY A 201 20.01 -8.04 -6.67
CA GLY A 201 20.18 -7.05 -5.61
C GLY A 201 19.07 -6.01 -5.69
N THR A 202 18.77 -5.31 -4.60
CA THR A 202 17.85 -4.17 -4.66
C THR A 202 18.57 -2.92 -4.18
N SER A 203 18.58 -1.89 -5.01
CA SER A 203 18.98 -0.55 -4.58
C SER A 203 17.74 0.29 -4.27
N LEU A 204 17.80 1.05 -3.18
CA LEU A 204 16.73 1.97 -2.80
C LEU A 204 16.88 3.27 -3.59
N VAL A 205 15.99 3.46 -4.57
CA VAL A 205 15.97 4.62 -5.47
C VAL A 205 15.06 5.69 -4.90
N GLN A 206 15.59 6.91 -4.80
CA GLN A 206 14.79 8.10 -4.52
C GLN A 206 14.26 8.70 -5.82
N ASP A 207 12.94 8.77 -5.95
CA ASP A 207 12.27 9.37 -7.10
C ASP A 207 11.87 10.81 -6.80
N ASN A 208 12.73 11.75 -7.19
CA ASN A 208 12.54 13.19 -7.01
C ASN A 208 11.87 13.81 -8.25
N TYR A 209 10.79 14.58 -8.03
CA TYR A 209 10.01 15.19 -9.09
C TYR A 209 9.33 16.48 -8.66
N TRP A 210 8.90 17.26 -9.64
CA TRP A 210 7.99 18.39 -9.47
C TRP A 210 6.59 17.99 -9.91
N CYS A 211 5.60 18.16 -9.03
CA CYS A 211 4.20 18.12 -9.41
C CYS A 211 3.86 19.43 -10.14
N VAL A 212 3.35 19.31 -11.35
CA VAL A 212 2.82 20.43 -12.14
C VAL A 212 1.30 20.25 -12.22
N PRO A 213 0.48 21.27 -11.90
CA PRO A 213 -0.97 21.15 -11.96
C PRO A 213 -1.43 20.72 -13.37
N PRO A 214 -2.34 19.73 -13.48
CA PRO A 214 -2.90 19.35 -14.76
C PRO A 214 -3.57 20.55 -15.44
N GLY A 215 -3.27 20.78 -16.72
CA GLY A 215 -3.81 21.89 -17.50
C GLY A 215 -3.06 23.22 -17.34
N GLU A 216 -2.06 23.32 -16.46
CA GLU A 216 -1.20 24.50 -16.35
C GLU A 216 0.19 24.24 -16.98
N PRO A 217 0.45 24.74 -18.19
CA PRO A 217 1.73 24.51 -18.88
C PRO A 217 2.87 25.39 -18.33
N VAL A 218 4.11 24.91 -18.48
CA VAL A 218 5.30 25.77 -18.44
C VAL A 218 5.43 26.49 -19.76
N TRP A 219 5.61 27.81 -19.71
CA TRP A 219 5.91 28.60 -20.91
C TRP A 219 7.38 28.95 -20.95
N TRP A 220 7.97 28.79 -22.13
CA TRP A 220 9.34 29.20 -22.43
C TRP A 220 9.30 30.43 -23.33
N PHE A 221 10.08 31.43 -23.00
CA PHE A 221 10.30 32.62 -23.83
C PHE A 221 11.74 32.61 -24.28
N ILE A 222 11.95 32.36 -25.57
CA ILE A 222 13.27 32.22 -26.19
C ILE A 222 13.44 33.37 -27.16
N GLU A 223 14.39 34.26 -26.89
CA GLU A 223 14.55 35.50 -27.67
C GLU A 223 15.98 35.65 -28.16
N GLY A 224 16.15 35.83 -29.47
CA GLY A 224 17.44 35.94 -30.13
C GLY A 224 17.34 36.52 -31.55
N CYS A 225 18.45 37.02 -32.08
CA CYS A 225 18.52 37.62 -33.42
C CYS A 225 18.65 36.60 -34.55
N GLU A 226 19.15 35.39 -34.26
CA GLU A 226 19.41 34.34 -35.26
C GLU A 226 18.16 33.58 -35.73
N TRP A 227 17.01 33.83 -35.10
CA TRP A 227 15.77 33.13 -35.40
C TRP A 227 15.16 33.59 -36.73
N THR A 228 14.86 32.62 -37.60
CA THR A 228 14.08 32.76 -38.83
C THR A 228 12.82 31.90 -38.75
N ASP A 229 11.88 32.11 -39.67
CA ASP A 229 10.67 31.28 -39.75
C ASP A 229 10.99 29.82 -40.08
N ASP A 230 11.98 29.56 -40.95
CA ASP A 230 12.45 28.20 -41.26
C ASP A 230 13.00 27.48 -40.02
N LEU A 231 13.78 28.17 -39.18
CA LEU A 231 14.30 27.60 -37.93
C LEU A 231 13.19 27.37 -36.91
N ARG A 232 12.16 28.23 -36.90
CA ARG A 232 10.98 28.04 -36.06
C ARG A 232 10.19 26.80 -36.47
N GLU A 233 10.03 26.57 -37.77
CA GLU A 233 9.38 25.37 -38.31
C GLU A 233 10.19 24.10 -37.99
N LEU A 234 11.50 24.13 -38.25
CA LEU A 234 12.41 23.02 -37.93
C LEU A 234 12.40 22.67 -36.43
N LEU A 235 12.38 23.70 -35.57
CA LEU A 235 12.20 23.49 -34.13
C LEU A 235 10.86 22.79 -33.84
N GLY A 236 9.77 23.23 -34.48
CA GLY A 236 8.45 22.60 -34.36
C GLY A 236 8.49 21.10 -34.66
N LEU A 237 9.10 20.72 -35.78
CA LEU A 237 9.27 19.32 -36.20
C LEU A 237 10.05 18.50 -35.16
N CYS A 238 11.09 19.08 -34.55
CA CYS A 238 11.84 18.43 -33.48
C CYS A 238 10.99 18.26 -32.20
N LEU A 239 10.22 19.28 -31.82
CA LEU A 239 9.41 19.29 -30.60
C LEU A 239 8.25 18.29 -30.66
N GLU A 240 7.63 18.09 -31.83
CA GLU A 240 6.56 17.10 -32.04
C GLU A 240 6.99 15.67 -31.71
N ARG A 241 8.28 15.37 -31.91
CA ARG A 241 8.89 14.04 -31.63
C ARG A 241 9.31 13.88 -30.17
N MET A 242 9.22 14.94 -29.36
CA MET A 242 9.66 14.93 -27.97
C MET A 242 8.54 14.44 -27.04
N THR A 243 8.46 13.12 -26.83
CA THR A 243 7.44 12.49 -25.97
C THR A 243 7.82 12.47 -24.48
N TYR A 244 9.10 12.63 -24.16
CA TYR A 244 9.61 12.82 -22.81
C TYR A 244 10.70 13.90 -22.77
N PHE A 245 10.85 14.57 -21.63
CA PHE A 245 11.89 15.60 -21.45
C PHE A 245 12.45 15.55 -20.03
N GLY A 246 13.71 15.13 -19.89
CA GLY A 246 14.30 14.78 -18.59
C GLY A 246 14.48 13.27 -18.48
N ARG A 247 13.98 12.68 -17.39
CA ARG A 247 13.91 11.21 -17.23
C ARG A 247 12.68 10.63 -17.96
N ALA A 248 12.68 9.32 -18.16
CA ALA A 248 11.62 8.61 -18.90
C ALA A 248 10.22 8.74 -18.25
N GLU A 249 10.15 9.01 -16.94
CA GLU A 249 8.91 9.24 -16.20
C GLU A 249 8.26 10.59 -16.52
N THR A 250 8.98 11.48 -17.22
CA THR A 250 8.51 12.83 -17.58
C THR A 250 7.87 12.84 -18.96
N LEU A 251 6.65 12.34 -19.06
CA LEU A 251 5.86 12.51 -20.27
C LEU A 251 5.57 13.99 -20.48
N THR A 252 5.86 14.49 -21.68
CA THR A 252 5.68 15.91 -22.01
C THR A 252 5.07 16.09 -23.40
N ARG A 253 4.47 17.25 -23.62
CA ARG A 253 4.15 17.76 -24.96
C ARG A 253 4.67 19.18 -25.02
N ILE A 254 5.64 19.43 -25.90
CA ILE A 254 6.19 20.76 -26.14
C ILE A 254 5.77 21.21 -27.53
N ARG A 255 5.23 22.42 -27.66
CA ARG A 255 4.80 23.00 -28.94
C ARG A 255 5.17 24.46 -29.00
N VAL A 256 5.42 24.98 -30.20
CA VAL A 256 5.49 26.42 -30.44
C VAL A 256 4.08 27.00 -30.25
N ALA A 257 3.97 28.13 -29.55
CA ALA A 257 2.68 28.79 -29.34
C ALA A 257 2.18 29.43 -30.64
N ASN A 258 0.89 29.27 -30.91
CA ASN A 258 0.21 29.89 -32.06
C ASN A 258 -0.32 31.27 -31.67
N GLU A 259 -0.60 32.13 -32.65
CA GLU A 259 -1.10 33.50 -32.44
C GLU A 259 -2.42 33.56 -31.63
N SER A 260 -3.27 32.53 -31.76
CA SER A 260 -4.53 32.42 -31.02
C SER A 260 -4.37 31.97 -29.55
N THR A 261 -3.14 31.71 -29.10
CA THR A 261 -2.88 31.15 -27.77
C THR A 261 -2.75 32.27 -26.76
N SER A 262 -3.53 32.21 -25.67
CA SER A 262 -3.36 33.14 -24.54
C SER A 262 -2.04 32.86 -23.81
N VAL A 263 -1.01 33.65 -24.09
CA VAL A 263 0.32 33.52 -23.51
C VAL A 263 0.44 34.42 -22.26
N PRO A 264 0.82 33.88 -21.09
CA PRO A 264 1.01 34.68 -19.89
C PRO A 264 2.33 35.46 -19.94
N GLN A 265 2.50 36.45 -19.03
CA GLN A 265 3.80 37.11 -18.85
C GLN A 265 4.81 36.19 -18.16
N ALA A 266 6.10 36.36 -18.47
CA ALA A 266 7.18 35.66 -17.79
C ALA A 266 7.17 36.01 -16.29
N ASN A 267 7.29 35.00 -15.42
CA ASN A 267 7.38 35.15 -13.97
C ASN A 267 8.72 34.66 -13.40
N CYS A 268 9.65 34.30 -14.28
CA CYS A 268 10.95 33.73 -13.93
C CYS A 268 11.95 34.09 -15.05
N THR A 269 12.94 34.92 -14.73
CA THR A 269 14.00 35.35 -15.66
C THR A 269 15.35 34.85 -15.18
N LEU A 270 16.27 34.59 -16.12
CA LEU A 270 17.60 34.10 -15.81
C LEU A 270 18.60 35.26 -15.65
N ALA A 271 19.48 35.16 -14.66
CA ALA A 271 20.52 36.15 -14.37
C ALA A 271 21.88 35.47 -14.12
N ASP A 272 22.98 36.16 -14.40
CA ASP A 272 24.34 35.62 -14.21
C ASP A 272 24.75 35.53 -12.73
N LYS A 273 24.23 36.42 -11.88
CA LYS A 273 24.56 36.47 -10.45
C LYS A 273 23.54 35.72 -9.61
N ARG A 274 24.03 34.93 -8.66
CA ARG A 274 23.20 34.20 -7.70
C ARG A 274 22.66 35.16 -6.62
N GLY A 275 21.35 35.42 -6.67
CA GLY A 275 20.63 36.11 -5.59
C GLY A 275 20.24 35.17 -4.44
N ALA A 276 19.75 35.74 -3.33
CA ALA A 276 19.22 34.98 -2.20
C ALA A 276 18.00 34.15 -2.64
N GLY A 277 18.00 32.84 -2.32
CA GLY A 277 16.93 31.92 -2.72
C GLY A 277 16.89 31.58 -4.21
N ALA A 278 17.87 32.01 -5.01
CA ALA A 278 17.92 31.71 -6.43
C ALA A 278 18.31 30.25 -6.69
N ALA A 279 17.58 29.61 -7.61
CA ALA A 279 17.83 28.26 -8.11
C ALA A 279 18.80 28.31 -9.30
N PRO A 280 19.77 27.37 -9.38
CA PRO A 280 20.65 27.26 -10.54
C PRO A 280 19.91 26.66 -11.74
N VAL A 281 20.16 27.19 -12.93
CA VAL A 281 19.59 26.77 -14.21
C VAL A 281 20.72 26.63 -15.22
N LEU A 282 20.93 25.40 -15.69
CA LEU A 282 21.99 25.11 -16.64
C LEU A 282 21.58 25.60 -18.03
N SER A 283 22.36 26.49 -18.63
CA SER A 283 22.04 27.17 -19.90
C SER A 283 23.21 27.09 -20.87
N PRO A 284 22.98 27.12 -22.20
CA PRO A 284 24.07 27.13 -23.17
C PRO A 284 24.91 28.42 -23.07
N LEU A 285 26.19 28.30 -23.43
CA LEU A 285 27.03 29.43 -23.81
C LEU A 285 26.69 29.83 -25.25
N ALA A 286 26.72 31.13 -25.54
CA ALA A 286 26.52 31.65 -26.90
C ALA A 286 27.56 31.11 -27.91
N THR A 287 28.72 30.66 -27.41
CA THR A 287 29.84 30.09 -28.17
C THR A 287 29.88 28.56 -28.17
N ALA A 288 28.84 27.89 -27.66
CA ALA A 288 28.81 26.43 -27.60
C ALA A 288 28.80 25.83 -29.02
N THR A 289 29.64 24.80 -29.24
CA THR A 289 29.75 24.12 -30.54
C THR A 289 28.82 22.91 -30.63
N ARG A 290 28.63 22.37 -31.84
CA ARG A 290 27.92 21.10 -32.06
C ARG A 290 28.54 19.96 -31.23
N GLU A 291 29.87 19.88 -31.22
CA GLU A 291 30.60 18.88 -30.46
C GLU A 291 30.31 18.99 -28.96
N ASP A 292 30.22 20.20 -28.41
CA ASP A 292 29.87 20.40 -27.00
C ASP A 292 28.47 19.89 -26.65
N ILE A 293 27.50 20.10 -27.55
CA ILE A 293 26.09 19.72 -27.37
C ILE A 293 25.92 18.19 -27.46
N GLU A 294 26.58 17.58 -28.44
CA GLU A 294 26.48 16.15 -28.74
C GLU A 294 27.34 15.28 -27.80
N ARG A 295 28.28 15.88 -27.07
CA ARG A 295 29.15 15.15 -26.14
C ARG A 295 28.35 14.34 -25.12
N THR A 296 28.72 13.08 -24.97
CA THR A 296 28.10 12.14 -24.04
C THR A 296 28.67 12.29 -22.62
N THR A 297 27.90 11.85 -21.63
CA THR A 297 28.24 11.98 -20.20
C THR A 297 29.37 11.06 -19.74
N ASP A 298 29.64 9.99 -20.48
CA ASP A 298 30.72 9.02 -20.25
C ASP A 298 32.06 9.45 -20.88
N ASN A 299 32.09 10.54 -21.64
CA ASN A 299 33.33 11.10 -22.19
C ASN A 299 34.30 11.50 -21.04
N PRO A 300 35.56 11.03 -21.04
CA PRO A 300 36.53 11.30 -19.97
C PRO A 300 36.73 12.78 -19.62
N GLU A 301 36.63 13.68 -20.60
CA GLU A 301 36.75 15.12 -20.39
C GLU A 301 35.50 15.73 -19.75
N ALA A 302 34.32 15.21 -20.09
CA ALA A 302 33.04 15.63 -19.53
C ALA A 302 32.87 15.16 -18.08
N VAL A 303 33.31 13.93 -17.75
CA VAL A 303 33.22 13.32 -16.41
C VAL A 303 33.93 14.15 -15.34
N ARG A 304 35.02 14.83 -15.71
CA ARG A 304 35.84 15.61 -14.78
C ARG A 304 35.27 17.00 -14.47
N ARG A 305 34.27 17.49 -15.21
CA ARG A 305 33.76 18.87 -15.07
C ARG A 305 32.43 18.95 -14.31
N THR A 306 32.32 19.96 -13.45
CA THR A 306 31.08 20.29 -12.72
C THR A 306 30.04 20.98 -13.61
N VAL A 307 30.47 21.57 -14.73
CA VAL A 307 29.62 22.18 -15.76
C VAL A 307 30.02 21.58 -17.11
N PRO A 308 29.07 21.13 -17.94
CA PRO A 308 29.39 20.68 -19.30
C PRO A 308 30.14 21.76 -20.07
N MET A 309 30.98 21.33 -21.01
CA MET A 309 31.52 22.22 -22.02
C MET A 309 30.36 22.78 -22.86
N GLY A 310 30.47 24.03 -23.28
CA GLY A 310 29.37 24.75 -23.95
C GLY A 310 28.22 25.16 -23.03
N ALA A 311 28.28 24.92 -21.72
CA ALA A 311 27.24 25.31 -20.78
C ALA A 311 27.74 26.25 -19.67
N ARG A 312 26.81 26.98 -19.06
CA ARG A 312 27.03 27.86 -17.91
C ARG A 312 25.87 27.77 -16.92
N TRP A 313 26.15 28.12 -15.67
CA TRP A 313 25.10 28.33 -14.68
C TRP A 313 24.53 29.74 -14.80
N LEU A 314 23.22 29.81 -14.96
CA LEU A 314 22.44 31.01 -14.68
C LEU A 314 21.58 30.76 -13.43
N TYR A 315 21.01 31.81 -12.88
CA TYR A 315 20.24 31.75 -11.64
C TYR A 315 18.89 32.43 -11.81
N THR A 316 17.88 31.92 -11.12
CA THR A 316 16.55 32.51 -11.14
C THR A 316 15.84 32.39 -9.80
N VAL A 317 14.97 33.36 -9.51
CA VAL A 317 14.07 33.30 -8.36
C VAL A 317 12.75 32.72 -8.83
N ARG A 318 12.31 31.64 -8.17
CA ARG A 318 11.03 30.99 -8.46
C ARG A 318 9.88 31.84 -7.90
N PRO A 319 8.70 31.87 -8.57
CA PRO A 319 7.55 32.60 -8.06
C PRO A 319 7.17 32.12 -6.65
N SER A 320 6.65 33.05 -5.84
CA SER A 320 6.17 32.74 -4.50
C SER A 320 5.00 31.77 -4.58
N ARG A 321 5.00 30.79 -3.68
CA ARG A 321 3.98 29.74 -3.66
C ARG A 321 2.72 30.26 -2.98
N PRO A 322 1.55 30.19 -3.62
CA PRO A 322 0.29 30.37 -2.89
C PRO A 322 0.16 29.26 -1.83
N ALA A 323 -0.47 29.57 -0.70
CA ALA A 323 -0.71 28.59 0.36
C ALA A 323 -1.46 27.38 -0.22
N ALA A 324 -0.87 26.20 -0.11
CA ALA A 324 -1.46 24.98 -0.64
C ALA A 324 -2.77 24.69 0.10
N ARG A 325 -3.90 24.85 -0.58
CA ARG A 325 -5.17 24.28 -0.13
C ARG A 325 -5.28 22.90 -0.76
N GLU A 326 -5.28 21.87 0.07
CA GLU A 326 -5.63 20.53 -0.38
C GLU A 326 -7.00 20.64 -1.07
N ARG A 327 -7.09 20.28 -2.36
CA ARG A 327 -8.39 20.18 -3.03
C ARG A 327 -9.15 19.10 -2.28
N ARG A 328 -10.06 19.52 -1.42
CA ARG A 328 -10.95 18.60 -0.72
C ARG A 328 -11.66 17.80 -1.78
N ARG A 329 -11.43 16.48 -1.84
CA ARG A 329 -12.31 15.61 -2.62
C ARG A 329 -13.71 15.84 -2.06
N VAL A 330 -14.59 16.39 -2.88
CA VAL A 330 -16.00 16.48 -2.53
C VAL A 330 -16.48 15.04 -2.46
N THR A 331 -16.81 14.58 -1.27
CA THR A 331 -17.42 13.26 -1.11
C THR A 331 -18.74 13.28 -1.86
N ALA A 332 -18.92 12.41 -2.85
CA ALA A 332 -20.23 12.20 -3.44
C ALA A 332 -21.14 11.57 -2.38
N HIS A 333 -22.18 12.29 -1.95
CA HIS A 333 -23.17 11.78 -1.00
C HIS A 333 -24.10 10.80 -1.69
N ARG A 334 -24.35 9.66 -1.05
CA ARG A 334 -25.22 8.61 -1.58
C ARG A 334 -26.65 8.86 -1.13
N GLN A 335 -27.59 8.96 -2.07
CA GLN A 335 -29.02 8.96 -1.74
C GLN A 335 -29.44 7.58 -1.23
N GLY A 336 -30.36 7.52 -0.25
CA GLY A 336 -30.84 6.24 0.30
C GLY A 336 -29.76 5.40 0.98
N CYS A 337 -28.71 6.01 1.55
CA CYS A 337 -27.61 5.28 2.18
C CYS A 337 -28.00 4.75 3.57
N PHE A 338 -28.29 3.46 3.71
CA PHE A 338 -28.60 2.80 5.01
C PHE A 338 -27.39 2.07 5.62
N LEU A 339 -26.33 1.86 4.83
CA LEU A 339 -25.12 1.12 5.20
C LEU A 339 -23.88 1.78 4.61
N LEU A 340 -22.87 2.02 5.44
CA LEU A 340 -21.50 2.29 4.99
C LEU A 340 -20.59 1.14 5.42
N GLN A 341 -19.71 0.72 4.50
CA GLN A 341 -18.77 -0.38 4.69
C GLN A 341 -17.34 0.13 4.64
N PHE A 342 -16.47 -0.44 5.48
CA PHE A 342 -15.06 -0.12 5.52
C PHE A 342 -14.24 -1.40 5.56
N ALA A 343 -13.24 -1.53 4.69
CA ALA A 343 -12.20 -2.53 4.88
C ALA A 343 -11.36 -2.12 6.10
N ILE A 344 -11.10 -3.09 6.96
CA ILE A 344 -10.24 -2.91 8.11
C ILE A 344 -8.82 -3.20 7.62
N GLY A 345 -7.97 -2.18 7.56
CA GLY A 345 -6.56 -2.29 7.21
C GLY A 345 -5.70 -2.37 8.47
N TRP A 346 -4.85 -3.38 8.56
CA TRP A 346 -3.99 -3.61 9.72
C TRP A 346 -2.59 -4.07 9.33
N ASN A 347 -1.58 -3.68 10.11
CA ASN A 347 -0.26 -4.30 10.06
C ASN A 347 -0.23 -5.60 10.87
N VAL A 348 -1.08 -5.69 11.90
CA VAL A 348 -1.29 -6.90 12.72
C VAL A 348 -2.77 -7.06 13.00
N GLN A 349 -3.24 -8.28 12.79
CA GLN A 349 -4.65 -8.63 12.80
C GLN A 349 -5.31 -8.31 14.16
N PRO A 350 -6.46 -7.60 14.19
CA PRO A 350 -7.20 -7.38 15.43
C PRO A 350 -7.69 -8.70 16.03
N ASP A 351 -7.48 -8.87 17.34
CA ASP A 351 -8.11 -9.96 18.11
C ASP A 351 -9.65 -9.81 18.05
N GLN A 352 -10.37 -10.92 17.95
CA GLN A 352 -11.84 -10.96 17.99
C GLN A 352 -12.41 -10.28 19.26
N ARG A 353 -11.67 -10.32 20.38
CA ARG A 353 -12.02 -9.59 21.60
C ARG A 353 -12.04 -8.08 21.44
N ALA A 354 -11.27 -7.53 20.49
CA ALA A 354 -11.17 -6.10 20.27
C ALA A 354 -12.33 -5.50 19.45
N ILE A 355 -13.25 -6.32 18.91
CA ILE A 355 -14.35 -5.88 18.04
C ILE A 355 -15.17 -4.75 18.70
N VAL A 356 -15.64 -4.96 19.93
CA VAL A 356 -16.47 -3.96 20.63
C VAL A 356 -15.70 -2.68 20.93
N ARG A 357 -14.39 -2.79 21.17
CA ARG A 357 -13.53 -1.64 21.39
C ARG A 357 -13.36 -0.83 20.10
N LEU A 358 -13.11 -1.51 18.98
CA LEU A 358 -13.00 -0.91 17.65
C LEU A 358 -14.28 -0.17 17.28
N THR A 359 -15.44 -0.85 17.29
CA THR A 359 -16.74 -0.27 16.91
C THR A 359 -17.15 0.85 17.88
N SER A 360 -16.91 0.70 19.19
CA SER A 360 -17.23 1.74 20.17
C SER A 360 -16.36 2.99 20.01
N ARG A 361 -15.07 2.85 19.68
CA ARG A 361 -14.16 3.98 19.44
C ARG A 361 -14.50 4.68 18.15
N PHE A 362 -14.75 3.92 17.08
CA PHE A 362 -15.14 4.46 15.79
C PHE A 362 -16.48 5.21 15.87
N ARG A 363 -17.46 4.66 16.59
CA ARG A 363 -18.71 5.36 16.92
C ARG A 363 -18.46 6.67 17.65
N GLY A 364 -17.58 6.67 18.65
CA GLY A 364 -17.20 7.88 19.39
C GLY A 364 -16.53 8.95 18.52
N ALA A 365 -15.69 8.53 17.57
CA ALA A 365 -15.07 9.41 16.58
C ALA A 365 -16.11 10.00 15.62
N THR A 366 -17.02 9.16 15.11
CA THR A 366 -18.12 9.56 14.23
C THR A 366 -19.00 10.62 14.90
N ILE A 367 -19.43 10.39 16.15
CA ILE A 367 -20.26 11.35 16.89
C ILE A 367 -19.52 12.68 17.10
N ARG A 368 -18.21 12.64 17.35
CA ARG A 368 -17.40 13.86 17.52
C ARG A 368 -17.32 14.66 16.22
N GLU A 369 -17.08 14.00 15.09
CA GLU A 369 -17.06 14.68 13.79
C GLU A 369 -18.43 15.26 13.43
N LEU A 370 -19.52 14.55 13.75
CA LEU A 370 -20.87 15.03 13.51
C LEU A 370 -21.21 16.28 14.32
N LEU A 371 -20.80 16.32 15.60
CA LEU A 371 -20.99 17.50 16.43
C LEU A 371 -20.25 18.71 15.86
N ARG A 372 -19.00 18.54 15.42
CA ARG A 372 -18.18 19.60 14.79
C ARG A 372 -18.79 20.10 13.49
N LEU A 373 -19.29 19.18 12.67
CA LEU A 373 -19.96 19.48 11.41
C LEU A 373 -21.20 20.34 11.61
N LYS A 374 -22.09 19.90 12.50
CA LYS A 374 -23.37 20.58 12.74
C LYS A 374 -23.22 21.87 13.56
N SER A 375 -22.17 22.02 14.36
CA SER A 375 -21.92 23.25 15.13
C SER A 375 -21.02 24.27 14.43
N GLY A 376 -20.20 23.85 13.47
CA GLY A 376 -19.12 24.67 12.91
C GLY A 376 -17.94 24.91 13.87
N ASP A 377 -17.95 24.30 15.06
CA ASP A 377 -16.92 24.46 16.10
C ASP A 377 -16.09 23.18 16.24
N ASN A 378 -14.79 23.27 15.98
CA ASN A 378 -13.83 22.16 16.05
C ASN A 378 -13.62 21.62 17.48
N GLU A 379 -13.90 22.42 18.51
CA GLU A 379 -13.76 22.04 19.92
C GLU A 379 -15.10 21.59 20.54
N MET A 380 -16.13 21.41 19.72
CA MET A 380 -17.45 21.00 20.18
C MET A 380 -17.43 19.59 20.81
N THR A 381 -18.09 19.47 21.96
CA THR A 381 -18.22 18.22 22.72
C THR A 381 -19.67 17.99 23.14
N TRP A 382 -20.04 16.74 23.43
CA TRP A 382 -21.41 16.42 23.88
C TRP A 382 -21.86 17.24 25.09
N SER A 383 -20.98 17.47 26.07
CA SER A 383 -21.27 18.27 27.27
C SER A 383 -21.51 19.74 26.97
N ARG A 384 -20.86 20.29 25.93
CA ARG A 384 -21.03 21.68 25.48
C ARG A 384 -22.15 21.87 24.46
N ALA A 385 -22.59 20.80 23.81
CA ALA A 385 -23.65 20.86 22.80
C ALA A 385 -24.97 21.36 23.38
N SER A 386 -25.63 22.26 22.65
CA SER A 386 -26.97 22.76 22.96
C SER A 386 -28.02 21.64 22.89
N ARG A 387 -29.24 21.91 23.37
CA ARG A 387 -30.34 20.93 23.32
C ARG A 387 -30.69 20.55 21.88
N GLU A 388 -30.78 21.55 21.00
CA GLU A 388 -31.10 21.38 19.58
C GLU A 388 -30.03 20.54 18.88
N LEU A 389 -28.75 20.80 19.16
CA LEU A 389 -27.65 20.03 18.58
C LEU A 389 -27.65 18.58 19.08
N ARG A 390 -27.96 18.34 20.36
CA ARG A 390 -28.07 16.98 20.91
C ARG A 390 -29.23 16.21 20.30
N GLU A 391 -30.36 16.87 20.08
CA GLU A 391 -31.52 16.30 19.40
C GLU A 391 -31.20 15.93 17.95
N ALA A 392 -30.51 16.82 17.22
CA ALA A 392 -30.11 16.60 15.83
C ALA A 392 -29.19 15.37 15.64
N VAL A 393 -28.47 14.93 16.68
CA VAL A 393 -27.59 13.75 16.63
C VAL A 393 -28.15 12.53 17.37
N THR A 394 -29.38 12.57 17.87
CA THR A 394 -30.02 11.46 18.61
C THR A 394 -30.05 10.17 17.80
N ALA A 395 -30.31 10.25 16.48
CA ALA A 395 -30.32 9.09 15.60
C ALA A 395 -28.94 8.43 15.38
N MET A 396 -27.85 9.12 15.73
CA MET A 396 -26.48 8.59 15.67
C MET A 396 -25.97 8.15 17.04
N THR A 397 -26.41 8.84 18.10
CA THR A 397 -25.99 8.55 19.48
C THR A 397 -26.86 7.49 20.16
N GLY A 398 -28.09 7.25 19.72
CA GLY A 398 -29.02 6.40 20.48
C GLY A 398 -29.31 6.93 21.88
N LYS A 399 -29.18 8.25 22.08
CA LYS A 399 -29.43 8.92 23.36
C LYS A 399 -30.41 10.08 23.20
N THR A 400 -31.22 10.29 24.23
CA THR A 400 -32.04 11.50 24.38
C THR A 400 -31.16 12.73 24.58
N VAL A 401 -31.77 13.92 24.52
CA VAL A 401 -31.12 15.21 24.77
C VAL A 401 -30.45 15.28 26.16
N ASP A 402 -31.02 14.59 27.14
CA ASP A 402 -30.50 14.47 28.51
C ASP A 402 -29.37 13.44 28.64
N GLY A 403 -29.06 12.71 27.56
CA GLY A 403 -28.02 11.70 27.51
C GLY A 403 -28.45 10.31 28.00
N ASN A 404 -29.74 10.10 28.25
CA ASN A 404 -30.30 8.79 28.60
C ASN A 404 -30.42 7.91 27.34
N PRO A 405 -30.27 6.58 27.44
CA PRO A 405 -30.51 5.69 26.30
C PRO A 405 -31.93 5.82 25.76
N LEU A 406 -32.10 5.75 24.44
CA LEU A 406 -33.43 5.69 23.82
C LEU A 406 -34.17 4.42 24.26
N VAL A 407 -35.47 4.55 24.54
CA VAL A 407 -36.39 3.46 24.86
C VAL A 407 -37.18 3.09 23.62
N GLY A 408 -37.51 1.82 23.45
CA GLY A 408 -38.30 1.31 22.32
C GLY A 408 -37.44 0.73 21.19
N PRO A 409 -37.99 0.64 19.95
CA PRO A 409 -37.32 0.02 18.82
C PRO A 409 -35.98 0.70 18.53
N ARG A 410 -34.95 -0.09 18.20
CA ARG A 410 -33.62 0.45 17.88
C ARG A 410 -33.64 1.18 16.54
N ARG A 411 -33.86 2.49 16.59
CA ARG A 411 -33.89 3.40 15.42
C ARG A 411 -32.61 4.22 15.22
N HIS A 412 -31.57 3.94 15.99
CA HIS A 412 -30.30 4.66 15.93
C HIS A 412 -29.24 3.87 15.16
N ALA A 413 -28.16 4.55 14.76
CA ALA A 413 -27.04 3.95 14.06
C ALA A 413 -26.32 2.91 14.92
N GLU A 414 -26.11 1.72 14.34
CA GLU A 414 -25.41 0.59 14.93
C GLU A 414 -24.08 0.37 14.20
N PHE A 415 -23.08 -0.11 14.94
CA PHE A 415 -21.71 -0.23 14.46
C PHE A 415 -21.26 -1.68 14.64
N PHE A 416 -20.99 -2.36 13.53
CA PHE A 416 -20.69 -3.79 13.53
C PHE A 416 -19.29 -4.07 12.98
N ALA A 417 -18.76 -5.23 13.34
CA ALA A 417 -17.64 -5.84 12.62
C ALA A 417 -18.18 -7.07 11.88
N TRP A 418 -17.88 -7.16 10.60
CA TRP A 418 -18.12 -8.34 9.79
C TRP A 418 -16.91 -9.26 9.88
N CYS A 419 -17.15 -10.55 10.14
CA CYS A 419 -16.10 -11.54 10.23
C CYS A 419 -16.19 -12.58 9.13
N GLU A 420 -15.06 -12.85 8.49
CA GLU A 420 -14.86 -13.98 7.59
C GLU A 420 -13.84 -14.91 8.26
N ASP A 421 -14.17 -16.21 8.36
CA ASP A 421 -13.36 -17.20 9.09
C ASP A 421 -12.98 -16.79 10.51
N ARG A 422 -13.94 -16.16 11.22
CA ARG A 422 -13.77 -15.58 12.58
C ARG A 422 -12.81 -14.39 12.67
N LYS A 423 -12.38 -13.83 11.53
CA LYS A 423 -11.49 -12.68 11.45
C LYS A 423 -12.27 -11.43 11.06
N PRO A 424 -12.15 -10.31 11.79
CA PRO A 424 -12.83 -9.08 11.41
C PRO A 424 -12.22 -8.52 10.12
N THR A 425 -12.97 -8.50 9.02
CA THR A 425 -12.53 -8.01 7.71
C THR A 425 -13.13 -6.67 7.36
N ARG A 426 -14.37 -6.41 7.80
CA ARG A 426 -15.08 -5.14 7.53
C ARG A 426 -15.64 -4.52 8.79
N LEU A 427 -15.68 -3.19 8.82
CA LEU A 427 -16.48 -2.42 9.77
C LEU A 427 -17.71 -1.90 9.04
N LEU A 428 -18.87 -2.03 9.68
CA LEU A 428 -20.16 -1.63 9.12
C LEU A 428 -20.80 -0.55 9.98
N VAL A 429 -21.36 0.48 9.36
CA VAL A 429 -22.23 1.46 10.01
C VAL A 429 -23.59 1.36 9.37
N TRP A 430 -24.60 0.94 10.14
CA TRP A 430 -25.92 0.62 9.63
C TRP A 430 -27.01 1.33 10.43
N ARG A 431 -28.09 1.72 9.77
CA ARG A 431 -29.31 2.18 10.42
C ARG A 431 -30.53 1.80 9.60
N GLY A 432 -31.39 0.93 10.12
CA GLY A 432 -32.59 0.50 9.40
C GLY A 432 -33.75 1.51 9.37
N ALA A 433 -33.79 2.48 10.28
CA ALA A 433 -34.97 3.36 10.43
C ALA A 433 -35.05 4.50 9.40
N ARG A 434 -33.89 5.03 8.96
CA ARG A 434 -33.77 6.05 7.90
C ARG A 434 -32.35 6.09 7.35
N SER A 435 -32.21 6.53 6.10
CA SER A 435 -30.89 6.72 5.47
C SER A 435 -30.07 7.80 6.18
N PHE A 436 -28.76 7.73 6.05
CA PHE A 436 -27.79 8.74 6.50
C PHE A 436 -27.91 10.01 5.66
N ASP A 437 -28.04 11.15 6.32
CA ASP A 437 -27.97 12.46 5.68
C ASP A 437 -26.52 12.83 5.30
N ALA A 438 -26.35 13.96 4.61
CA ALA A 438 -25.04 14.43 4.14
C ALA A 438 -24.03 14.61 5.28
N ASP A 439 -24.43 15.23 6.39
CA ASP A 439 -23.56 15.47 7.54
C ASP A 439 -23.18 14.16 8.25
N GLU A 440 -24.12 13.22 8.35
CA GLU A 440 -23.89 11.90 8.93
C GLU A 440 -22.91 11.09 8.07
N GLN A 441 -23.07 11.09 6.74
CA GLN A 441 -22.12 10.44 5.82
C GLN A 441 -20.73 11.09 5.92
N ASP A 442 -20.65 12.42 5.92
CA ASP A 442 -19.40 13.17 6.08
C ASP A 442 -18.72 12.86 7.42
N ALA A 443 -19.48 12.78 8.51
CA ALA A 443 -18.96 12.48 9.84
C ALA A 443 -18.35 11.08 9.91
N ILE A 444 -19.03 10.08 9.34
CA ILE A 444 -18.55 8.70 9.28
C ILE A 444 -17.25 8.63 8.46
N LEU A 445 -17.22 9.26 7.29
CA LEU A 445 -16.04 9.25 6.42
C LEU A 445 -14.85 10.01 7.02
N ARG A 446 -15.09 11.15 7.68
CA ARG A 446 -14.05 11.89 8.42
C ARG A 446 -13.50 11.10 9.59
N ALA A 447 -14.35 10.34 10.29
CA ALA A 447 -13.89 9.44 11.33
C ALA A 447 -13.00 8.33 10.76
N ALA A 448 -13.30 7.81 9.57
CA ALA A 448 -12.53 6.74 8.93
C ALA A 448 -11.14 7.18 8.43
N MET A 449 -10.95 8.47 8.14
CA MET A 449 -9.64 9.04 7.79
C MET A 449 -8.64 9.05 8.95
N ARG A 450 -9.08 8.79 10.19
CA ARG A 450 -8.21 8.74 11.37
C ARG A 450 -7.93 7.30 11.78
N ASP A 451 -6.71 7.07 12.25
CA ASP A 451 -6.34 5.81 12.87
C ASP A 451 -7.20 5.53 14.10
N VAL A 452 -7.79 4.34 14.17
CA VAL A 452 -8.56 3.88 15.33
C VAL A 452 -7.65 3.02 16.19
N SER A 453 -7.26 3.54 17.36
CA SER A 453 -6.48 2.78 18.33
C SER A 453 -7.26 1.57 18.83
N LEU A 454 -6.60 0.43 18.98
CA LEU A 454 -7.08 -0.81 19.61
C LEU A 454 -6.54 -1.00 21.04
N ALA A 455 -5.62 -0.14 21.48
CA ALA A 455 -4.96 -0.24 22.78
C ALA A 455 -5.94 -0.37 23.95
N SER A 456 -5.64 -1.26 24.90
CA SER A 456 -6.36 -1.31 26.17
C SER A 456 -6.04 -0.05 26.96
N THR A 457 -7.02 0.54 27.65
CA THR A 457 -6.76 1.68 28.55
C THR A 457 -5.90 1.31 29.75
N VAL A 458 -5.60 0.01 29.93
CA VAL A 458 -4.87 -0.54 31.07
C VAL A 458 -3.35 -0.54 30.84
N ASP A 459 -2.87 -0.71 29.59
CA ASP A 459 -1.46 -1.03 29.35
C ASP A 459 -0.67 0.07 28.61
N GLY A 460 -1.27 1.24 28.32
CA GLY A 460 -0.54 2.40 27.78
C GLY A 460 0.10 2.24 26.39
N LEU A 461 0.11 1.04 25.81
CA LEU A 461 0.69 0.74 24.50
C LEU A 461 -0.29 1.15 23.38
N ASP A 462 -0.19 2.39 22.90
CA ASP A 462 -0.92 2.92 21.73
C ASP A 462 -0.40 2.38 20.38
N GLU A 463 0.33 1.26 20.38
CA GLU A 463 1.01 0.73 19.20
C GLU A 463 0.05 0.09 18.17
N TRP A 464 -1.11 -0.39 18.62
CA TRP A 464 -2.06 -1.11 17.76
C TRP A 464 -3.11 -0.16 17.20
N LYS A 465 -2.94 0.28 15.95
CA LYS A 465 -3.87 1.15 15.23
C LYS A 465 -4.42 0.45 13.99
N VAL A 466 -5.70 0.68 13.72
CA VAL A 466 -6.39 0.21 12.51
C VAL A 466 -6.69 1.40 11.62
N ARG A 467 -6.47 1.24 10.32
CA ARG A 467 -6.96 2.16 9.29
C ARG A 467 -8.24 1.62 8.69
N LEU A 468 -9.18 2.51 8.41
CA LEU A 468 -10.43 2.16 7.76
C LEU A 468 -10.42 2.73 6.35
N ILE A 469 -10.65 1.86 5.36
CA ILE A 469 -10.75 2.26 3.97
C ILE A 469 -12.21 2.15 3.57
N ALA A 470 -12.84 3.28 3.24
CA ALA A 470 -14.23 3.30 2.79
C ALA A 470 -14.36 2.46 1.51
N LEU A 471 -15.31 1.53 1.51
CA LEU A 471 -15.62 0.70 0.35
C LEU A 471 -16.66 1.40 -0.52
N ASP A 472 -16.51 1.26 -1.82
CA ASP A 472 -17.47 1.77 -2.80
C ASP A 472 -18.78 0.95 -2.78
N GLN A 473 -19.71 1.30 -3.65
CA GLN A 473 -21.00 0.63 -3.78
C GLN A 473 -20.94 -0.68 -4.58
N ASP A 474 -19.85 -0.89 -5.33
CA ASP A 474 -19.66 -2.07 -6.18
C ASP A 474 -19.23 -3.26 -5.31
N VAL A 475 -18.70 -3.00 -4.10
CA VAL A 475 -18.47 -4.04 -3.10
C VAL A 475 -19.78 -4.58 -2.55
N ALA A 476 -20.01 -5.87 -2.80
CA ALA A 476 -21.18 -6.61 -2.33
C ALA A 476 -21.47 -6.38 -0.84
N VAL A 477 -22.76 -6.16 -0.56
CA VAL A 477 -23.31 -5.99 0.79
C VAL A 477 -23.13 -7.30 1.57
N PRO A 478 -22.78 -7.27 2.88
CA PRO A 478 -22.68 -8.49 3.66
C PRO A 478 -24.02 -9.23 3.74
N PRO A 479 -24.05 -10.57 3.62
CA PRO A 479 -25.27 -11.36 3.72
C PRO A 479 -26.13 -11.01 4.95
N GLY A 480 -27.42 -10.79 4.74
CA GLY A 480 -28.37 -10.39 5.79
C GLY A 480 -28.57 -8.88 5.92
N PHE A 481 -27.81 -8.06 5.19
CA PHE A 481 -28.05 -6.63 5.01
C PHE A 481 -28.63 -6.27 3.64
N ASP A 482 -28.80 -7.27 2.79
CA ASP A 482 -29.28 -7.24 1.40
C ASP A 482 -30.78 -7.59 1.28
N SER A 483 -31.51 -7.58 2.41
CA SER A 483 -32.95 -7.86 2.51
C SER A 483 -33.39 -9.27 2.10
N HIS A 484 -32.49 -10.18 1.75
CA HIS A 484 -32.85 -11.58 1.50
C HIS A 484 -33.28 -12.29 2.80
N PRO A 485 -34.45 -12.96 2.82
CA PRO A 485 -34.88 -13.73 3.97
C PRO A 485 -34.19 -15.11 4.02
N SER A 486 -34.07 -15.69 5.21
CA SER A 486 -33.61 -17.08 5.39
C SER A 486 -34.29 -17.73 6.61
N THR A 487 -34.46 -19.04 6.54
CA THR A 487 -34.89 -19.90 7.66
C THR A 487 -33.75 -20.21 8.61
N THR A 488 -32.50 -20.17 8.14
CA THR A 488 -31.32 -20.60 8.91
C THR A 488 -30.28 -19.48 8.99
N TRP A 489 -29.87 -19.14 10.21
CA TRP A 489 -28.94 -18.05 10.50
C TRP A 489 -27.80 -18.49 11.39
N GLU A 490 -26.57 -18.12 11.05
CA GLU A 490 -25.36 -18.43 11.83
C GLU A 490 -24.76 -17.16 12.42
N SER A 491 -24.34 -17.19 13.68
CA SER A 491 -23.64 -16.06 14.29
C SER A 491 -22.27 -15.83 13.61
N VAL A 492 -22.06 -14.61 13.11
CA VAL A 492 -20.78 -14.09 12.62
C VAL A 492 -19.90 -13.65 13.80
N THR A 493 -20.51 -13.10 14.85
CA THR A 493 -19.84 -12.69 16.08
C THR A 493 -20.49 -13.30 17.31
N PRO A 494 -19.74 -13.51 18.41
CA PRO A 494 -20.25 -14.30 19.54
C PRO A 494 -21.44 -13.62 20.21
N PHE A 495 -22.51 -14.37 20.44
CA PHE A 495 -23.65 -13.94 21.23
C PHE A 495 -23.30 -13.94 22.72
N VAL A 496 -23.61 -12.84 23.40
CA VAL A 496 -23.44 -12.72 24.84
C VAL A 496 -24.80 -12.51 25.49
N PRO A 497 -25.22 -13.36 26.45
CA PRO A 497 -26.49 -13.18 27.15
C PRO A 497 -26.58 -11.79 27.80
N ALA A 498 -27.71 -11.11 27.59
CA ALA A 498 -27.97 -9.79 28.17
C ALA A 498 -28.07 -9.88 29.70
N ARG A 499 -28.65 -10.97 30.20
CA ARG A 499 -28.85 -11.26 31.63
C ARG A 499 -28.07 -12.50 32.06
N TYR A 500 -27.78 -12.58 33.36
CA TYR A 500 -27.07 -13.72 33.93
C TYR A 500 -27.96 -14.96 33.95
N HIS A 501 -27.58 -15.97 33.15
CA HIS A 501 -28.36 -17.19 32.92
C HIS A 501 -28.03 -18.32 33.90
N LEU A 502 -26.93 -18.24 34.65
CA LEU A 502 -26.51 -19.28 35.59
C LEU A 502 -26.87 -18.93 37.04
N ARG A 503 -27.03 -19.92 37.90
CA ARG A 503 -27.04 -19.77 39.37
C ARG A 503 -26.40 -21.02 39.98
N GLY A 504 -25.26 -20.86 40.66
CA GLY A 504 -24.49 -22.01 41.17
C GLY A 504 -24.03 -22.99 40.08
N GLY A 505 -23.72 -22.48 38.88
CA GLY A 505 -23.31 -23.29 37.73
C GLY A 505 -24.44 -23.98 36.96
N LYS A 506 -25.68 -23.94 37.45
CA LYS A 506 -26.87 -24.46 36.75
C LYS A 506 -27.61 -23.37 35.99
N GLU A 507 -28.20 -23.72 34.85
CA GLU A 507 -29.02 -22.79 34.07
C GLU A 507 -30.32 -22.44 34.80
N ARG A 508 -30.71 -21.17 34.74
CA ARG A 508 -31.96 -20.67 35.28
C ARG A 508 -33.03 -20.79 34.20
N GLU A 509 -34.05 -21.61 34.43
CA GLU A 509 -35.10 -21.92 33.46
C GLU A 509 -35.68 -20.66 32.78
N GLY A 510 -36.08 -19.64 33.54
CA GLY A 510 -36.60 -18.37 32.99
C GLY A 510 -35.57 -17.39 32.40
N GLU A 511 -34.27 -17.67 32.54
CA GLU A 511 -33.18 -16.86 32.00
C GLU A 511 -32.22 -17.68 31.13
N SER A 512 -32.66 -18.84 30.62
CA SER A 512 -31.90 -19.67 29.69
C SER A 512 -31.51 -18.88 28.44
N VAL A 513 -30.43 -19.29 27.77
CA VAL A 513 -29.98 -18.60 26.55
C VAL A 513 -31.10 -18.54 25.51
N VAL A 514 -31.82 -19.64 25.32
CA VAL A 514 -32.96 -19.76 24.40
C VAL A 514 -34.08 -18.79 24.75
N ASN A 515 -34.47 -18.72 26.03
CA ASN A 515 -35.53 -17.82 26.48
C ASN A 515 -35.14 -16.33 26.35
N GLN A 516 -33.86 -16.00 26.54
CA GLN A 516 -33.35 -14.66 26.28
C GLN A 516 -33.41 -14.31 24.79
N ILE A 517 -33.05 -15.25 23.91
CA ILE A 517 -33.11 -15.08 22.44
C ILE A 517 -34.56 -14.87 21.98
N ARG A 518 -35.49 -15.74 22.36
CA ARG A 518 -36.93 -15.60 22.03
C ARG A 518 -37.48 -14.24 22.44
N ARG A 519 -37.21 -13.81 23.67
CA ARG A 519 -37.62 -12.48 24.16
C ARG A 519 -37.02 -11.33 23.36
N GLU A 520 -35.76 -11.45 22.94
CA GLU A 520 -35.10 -10.43 22.13
C GLU A 520 -35.60 -10.38 20.69
N LEU A 521 -35.98 -11.52 20.11
CA LEU A 521 -36.60 -11.61 18.77
C LEU A 521 -37.99 -10.97 18.77
N LEU A 522 -38.81 -11.28 19.78
CA LEU A 522 -40.12 -10.64 19.97
C LEU A 522 -40.01 -9.12 20.10
N GLN A 523 -39.04 -8.62 20.87
CA GLN A 523 -38.77 -7.17 20.98
C GLN A 523 -38.35 -6.51 19.66
N ARG A 524 -37.95 -7.31 18.66
CA ARG A 524 -37.55 -6.86 17.32
C ARG A 524 -38.63 -7.12 16.27
N GLY A 525 -39.82 -7.59 16.67
CA GLY A 525 -40.94 -7.88 15.78
C GLY A 525 -40.80 -9.21 15.02
N ILE A 526 -39.97 -10.13 15.51
CA ILE A 526 -39.82 -11.48 14.96
C ILE A 526 -40.63 -12.41 15.88
N GLU A 527 -41.83 -12.77 15.45
CA GLU A 527 -42.81 -13.55 16.23
C GLU A 527 -42.68 -15.07 16.03
N GLN A 528 -41.76 -15.50 15.18
CA GLN A 528 -41.49 -16.91 14.90
C GLN A 528 -40.81 -17.59 16.10
N ASP A 529 -41.18 -18.84 16.36
CA ASP A 529 -40.39 -19.69 17.25
C ASP A 529 -39.03 -20.00 16.61
N VAL A 530 -38.04 -20.25 17.45
CA VAL A 530 -36.65 -20.42 17.05
C VAL A 530 -36.03 -21.60 17.78
N GLU A 531 -35.42 -22.49 17.01
CA GLU A 531 -34.50 -23.49 17.54
C GLU A 531 -33.09 -22.90 17.59
N VAL A 532 -32.36 -23.18 18.67
CA VAL A 532 -31.05 -22.61 18.94
C VAL A 532 -30.03 -23.71 19.14
N ASP A 533 -29.13 -23.86 18.17
CA ASP A 533 -28.00 -24.78 18.23
C ASP A 533 -26.73 -24.03 18.63
N PHE A 534 -25.91 -24.65 19.48
CA PHE A 534 -24.60 -24.12 19.88
C PHE A 534 -23.50 -24.82 19.09
N PHE A 535 -22.53 -24.06 18.60
CA PHE A 535 -21.36 -24.66 17.94
C PHE A 535 -20.05 -24.06 18.43
N GLY A 536 -19.04 -24.91 18.56
CA GLY A 536 -17.74 -24.52 19.09
C GLY A 536 -17.75 -24.20 20.59
N PRO A 537 -16.56 -23.99 21.19
CA PRO A 537 -16.45 -23.72 22.61
C PRO A 537 -16.80 -22.26 22.96
N PRO A 538 -17.30 -22.00 24.19
CA PRO A 538 -17.54 -20.65 24.68
C PRO A 538 -16.24 -19.86 24.77
N GLN A 539 -16.24 -18.62 24.28
CA GLN A 539 -15.06 -17.77 24.24
C GLN A 539 -15.21 -16.52 25.10
N TRP A 540 -14.11 -16.04 25.68
CA TRP A 540 -14.10 -14.74 26.35
C TRP A 540 -14.07 -13.64 25.30
N VAL A 541 -14.99 -12.68 25.41
CA VAL A 541 -15.10 -11.51 24.55
C VAL A 541 -15.23 -10.25 25.39
N SER A 542 -14.66 -9.14 24.90
CA SER A 542 -14.86 -7.85 25.55
C SER A 542 -16.22 -7.27 25.18
N VAL A 543 -16.90 -6.72 26.18
CA VAL A 543 -18.23 -6.11 26.06
C VAL A 543 -18.17 -4.61 26.29
N HIS A 544 -19.20 -3.91 25.84
CA HIS A 544 -19.26 -2.46 25.98
C HIS A 544 -19.59 -2.09 27.41
N VAL A 545 -18.66 -1.39 28.08
CA VAL A 545 -18.85 -0.85 29.43
C VAL A 545 -18.96 0.66 29.36
N PRO A 546 -20.08 1.26 29.81
CA PRO A 546 -20.21 2.71 29.90
C PRO A 546 -19.11 3.31 30.78
N ARG A 547 -18.55 4.46 30.38
CA ARG A 547 -17.44 5.14 31.12
C ARG A 547 -17.69 5.31 32.62
N ARG A 548 -18.94 5.56 33.04
CA ARG A 548 -19.32 5.72 34.46
C ARG A 548 -19.19 4.41 35.28
N GLN A 549 -19.11 3.26 34.62
CA GLN A 549 -19.03 1.93 35.24
C GLN A 549 -17.63 1.32 35.17
N VAL A 550 -16.69 1.93 34.44
CA VAL A 550 -15.32 1.42 34.25
C VAL A 550 -14.57 1.26 35.59
N LYS A 551 -14.87 2.10 36.59
CA LYS A 551 -14.24 2.03 37.92
C LYS A 551 -14.91 1.03 38.88
N LYS A 552 -16.02 0.37 38.50
CA LYS A 552 -16.87 -0.38 39.46
C LYS A 552 -16.56 -1.88 39.62
N ARG A 553 -15.57 -2.49 38.93
CA ARG A 553 -15.00 -3.85 39.19
C ARG A 553 -14.03 -4.28 38.09
N VAL A 554 -13.10 -5.20 38.40
CA VAL A 554 -12.08 -5.76 37.48
C VAL A 554 -12.70 -6.62 36.34
N LEU A 555 -13.88 -7.22 36.55
CA LEU A 555 -14.50 -8.23 35.66
C LEU A 555 -15.67 -7.71 34.79
N VAL A 556 -15.93 -6.40 34.75
CA VAL A 556 -17.11 -5.84 34.05
C VAL A 556 -16.93 -5.84 32.51
N GLY A 557 -15.67 -5.91 32.05
CA GLY A 557 -15.30 -5.71 30.65
C GLY A 557 -15.31 -6.95 29.76
N ASP A 558 -15.23 -8.16 30.33
CA ASP A 558 -15.19 -9.40 29.55
C ASP A 558 -16.30 -10.36 29.98
N ARG A 559 -16.95 -11.00 28.99
CA ARG A 559 -18.00 -11.99 29.20
C ARG A 559 -17.79 -13.23 28.34
N ARG A 560 -18.43 -14.33 28.71
CA ARG A 560 -18.49 -15.53 27.87
C ARG A 560 -19.50 -15.32 26.73
N GLY A 561 -19.00 -15.36 25.50
CA GLY A 561 -19.77 -15.39 24.26
C GLY A 561 -19.85 -16.81 23.69
N GLN A 562 -20.95 -17.10 23.01
CA GLN A 562 -21.27 -18.37 22.38
C GLN A 562 -21.50 -18.16 20.88
N MET A 563 -21.09 -19.10 20.05
CA MET A 563 -21.50 -19.12 18.65
C MET A 563 -22.77 -19.96 18.52
N LEU A 564 -23.74 -19.44 17.77
CA LEU A 564 -25.10 -19.96 17.71
C LEU A 564 -25.58 -20.07 16.28
N GLN A 565 -26.36 -21.10 16.00
CA GLN A 565 -27.18 -21.22 14.80
C GLN A 565 -28.65 -21.14 15.23
N LEU A 566 -29.42 -20.35 14.48
CA LEU A 566 -30.86 -20.16 14.68
C LEU A 566 -31.59 -20.79 13.50
N ARG A 567 -32.62 -21.57 13.78
CA ARG A 567 -33.53 -22.12 12.78
C ARG A 567 -34.94 -21.63 13.05
N PHE A 568 -35.57 -21.07 12.03
CA PHE A 568 -36.92 -20.55 12.04
C PHE A 568 -37.82 -21.43 11.18
N SER A 569 -39.09 -21.57 11.59
CA SER A 569 -40.10 -22.30 10.82
C SER A 569 -40.51 -21.60 9.52
N SER A 570 -40.28 -20.30 9.41
CA SER A 570 -40.53 -19.49 8.20
C SER A 570 -39.37 -18.52 7.94
N PRO A 571 -39.12 -18.13 6.68
CA PRO A 571 -38.03 -17.20 6.36
C PRO A 571 -38.16 -15.86 7.11
N VAL A 572 -37.06 -15.43 7.75
CA VAL A 572 -36.95 -14.15 8.49
C VAL A 572 -35.98 -13.23 7.78
N HIS A 573 -36.26 -11.92 7.75
CA HIS A 573 -35.36 -10.91 7.18
C HIS A 573 -34.30 -10.44 8.19
N GLY A 574 -33.09 -10.20 7.69
CA GLY A 574 -32.00 -9.60 8.46
C GLY A 574 -32.02 -8.06 8.51
N PRO A 575 -31.03 -7.44 9.18
CA PRO A 575 -29.96 -8.09 9.93
C PRO A 575 -30.44 -8.59 11.30
N ILE A 576 -30.08 -9.82 11.65
CA ILE A 576 -30.33 -10.38 12.98
C ILE A 576 -29.13 -10.05 13.89
N ARG A 577 -29.42 -9.36 15.00
CA ARG A 577 -28.42 -8.98 16.02
C ARG A 577 -29.01 -9.10 17.41
N LEU A 578 -28.41 -9.94 18.25
CA LEU A 578 -28.97 -10.36 19.54
C LEU A 578 -27.93 -10.25 20.66
N GLY A 579 -28.42 -10.07 21.89
CA GLY A 579 -27.59 -10.12 23.08
C GLY A 579 -26.94 -8.79 23.46
N HIS A 580 -26.08 -8.89 24.47
CA HIS A 580 -25.35 -7.78 25.06
C HIS A 580 -24.33 -7.20 24.07
N SER A 581 -24.22 -5.87 24.04
CA SER A 581 -23.33 -5.14 23.11
C SER A 581 -23.59 -5.40 21.62
N SER A 582 -24.80 -5.82 21.24
CA SER A 582 -25.16 -6.07 19.84
C SER A 582 -25.05 -4.83 18.94
N THR A 583 -25.36 -3.65 19.46
CA THR A 583 -25.15 -2.36 18.75
C THR A 583 -23.67 -2.04 18.47
N PHE A 584 -22.75 -2.76 19.12
CA PHE A 584 -21.30 -2.67 18.93
C PHE A 584 -20.72 -3.90 18.21
N GLY A 585 -21.56 -4.77 17.64
CA GLY A 585 -21.11 -5.86 16.78
C GLY A 585 -21.00 -7.23 17.42
N LEU A 586 -21.46 -7.46 18.66
CA LEU A 586 -21.61 -8.83 19.19
C LEU A 586 -22.96 -9.46 18.80
N GLY A 587 -23.00 -10.79 18.73
CA GLY A 587 -24.20 -11.54 18.36
C GLY A 587 -24.83 -11.11 17.03
N LEU A 588 -24.01 -10.77 16.03
CA LEU A 588 -24.44 -10.53 14.64
C LEU A 588 -24.58 -11.88 13.92
N PHE A 589 -25.60 -12.04 13.09
CA PHE A 589 -25.86 -13.28 12.35
C PHE A 589 -25.88 -13.05 10.83
N ARG A 590 -25.49 -14.07 10.08
CA ARG A 590 -25.57 -14.17 8.62
C ARG A 590 -26.54 -15.29 8.21
N PRO A 591 -27.25 -15.17 7.09
CA PRO A 591 -28.03 -16.27 6.55
C PRO A 591 -27.09 -17.39 6.06
N ILE A 592 -27.46 -18.64 6.31
CA ILE A 592 -26.87 -19.81 5.63
C ILE A 592 -27.76 -20.09 4.43
N ARG A 593 -27.16 -20.30 3.25
CA ARG A 593 -27.89 -20.84 2.11
C ARG A 593 -28.02 -22.35 2.34
N GLU A 594 -29.26 -22.83 2.41
CA GLU A 594 -29.56 -24.26 2.29
C GLU A 594 -29.24 -24.76 0.88
#